data_AF-A0A964HBC7-F1
#
_entry.id   AF-A0A964HBC7-F1
#
_cell.length_a   1.000
_cell.length_b   1.000
_cell.length_c   1.000
_cell.angle_alpha   90.00
_cell.angle_beta   90.00
_cell.angle_gamma   90.00
#
_symmetry.space_group_name_H-M   'P 1'
#
loop_
_entity.id
_entity.type
_entity.pdbx_description
1 polymer ?
#
loop_
_entity_poly.entity_id
_entity_poly.type
_entity_poly.pdbx_seq_one_letter_code
_entity_poly.pdbx_strand_id
1 'polypeptide(L)'
;MAQQAIDSALYHTVRTLSETIGPRPVGSSANRRAAAYLRRQLEAAGLEVEMQPYACPDWTLDQAALLLDGTPLTFAANPYSPACELTLPCTPLGTLEELQQADLHGRMALLYGALAARGLLPPYAAYNDAPDPLAALLIEKAPAAVLMAQTWPGSTAALIEDWTFPIPSATLTPE
;
A
#
# COMPACT_ATOMS: atom_id res chain seq x y z
N MET A 1 -18.66 25.11 -28.83
CA MET A 1 -19.23 23.74 -28.97
C MET A 1 -18.19 22.65 -28.74
N ALA A 2 -17.02 22.67 -29.41
CA ALA A 2 -15.98 21.64 -29.21
C ALA A 2 -15.42 21.57 -27.77
N GLN A 3 -15.07 22.70 -27.17
CA GLN A 3 -14.53 22.74 -25.80
C GLN A 3 -15.51 22.15 -24.77
N GLN A 4 -16.79 22.54 -24.85
CA GLN A 4 -17.83 22.05 -23.96
C GLN A 4 -18.07 20.54 -24.07
N ALA A 5 -17.91 19.97 -25.28
CA ALA A 5 -17.98 18.53 -25.49
C ALA A 5 -16.78 17.81 -24.87
N ILE A 6 -15.58 18.38 -24.99
CA ILE A 6 -14.36 17.87 -24.35
C ILE A 6 -14.50 17.89 -22.83
N ASP A 7 -14.92 19.01 -22.24
CA ASP A 7 -15.09 19.15 -20.78
C ASP A 7 -16.12 18.14 -20.25
N SER A 8 -17.22 17.94 -20.98
CA SER A 8 -18.23 16.95 -20.64
C SER A 8 -17.69 15.51 -20.67
N ALA A 9 -16.93 15.15 -21.72
CA ALA A 9 -16.32 13.83 -21.85
C ALA A 9 -15.26 13.57 -20.75
N LEU A 10 -14.44 14.58 -20.43
CA LEU A 10 -13.47 14.51 -19.34
C LEU A 10 -14.15 14.29 -17.99
N TYR A 11 -15.17 15.08 -17.69
CA TYR A 11 -15.92 14.95 -16.44
C TYR A 11 -16.60 13.58 -16.32
N HIS A 12 -17.21 13.09 -17.40
CA HIS A 12 -17.81 11.76 -17.44
C HIS A 12 -16.78 10.65 -17.22
N THR A 13 -15.59 10.79 -17.81
CA THR A 13 -14.48 9.82 -17.65
C THR A 13 -14.01 9.77 -16.21
N VAL A 14 -13.73 10.93 -15.61
CA VAL A 14 -13.30 11.02 -14.21
C VAL A 14 -14.35 10.41 -13.31
N ARG A 15 -15.63 10.81 -13.44
CA ARG A 15 -16.74 10.27 -12.66
C ARG A 15 -16.88 8.74 -12.79
N THR A 16 -16.78 8.21 -14.02
CA THR A 16 -16.89 6.77 -14.25
C THR A 16 -15.76 6.03 -13.54
N LEU A 17 -14.53 6.53 -13.64
CA LEU A 17 -13.38 5.93 -12.99
C LEU A 17 -13.48 6.07 -11.46
N SER A 18 -13.68 7.27 -10.92
CA SER A 18 -13.59 7.55 -9.49
C SER A 18 -14.83 7.20 -8.67
N GLU A 19 -16.04 7.30 -9.25
CA GLU A 19 -17.29 7.07 -8.51
C GLU A 19 -17.94 5.73 -8.91
N THR A 20 -18.05 5.44 -10.20
CA THR A 20 -18.77 4.23 -10.67
C THR A 20 -17.91 2.96 -10.56
N ILE A 21 -16.62 3.07 -10.89
CA ILE A 21 -15.67 1.97 -10.70
C ILE A 21 -15.07 2.03 -9.29
N GLY A 22 -14.72 3.23 -8.79
CA GLY A 22 -14.18 3.43 -7.45
C GLY A 22 -12.65 3.27 -7.39
N PRO A 23 -12.08 2.94 -6.21
CA PRO A 23 -10.67 2.59 -6.05
C PRO A 23 -10.24 1.45 -6.97
N ARG A 24 -9.02 1.53 -7.53
CA ARG A 24 -8.52 0.59 -8.56
C ARG A 24 -7.12 0.04 -8.23
N PRO A 25 -6.90 -0.59 -7.06
CA PRO A 25 -5.61 -1.21 -6.75
C PRO A 25 -5.14 -2.14 -7.87
N VAL A 26 -3.83 -2.23 -8.11
CA VAL A 26 -3.28 -3.14 -9.11
C VAL A 26 -3.79 -4.57 -8.87
N GLY A 27 -4.02 -5.33 -9.94
CA GLY A 27 -4.54 -6.70 -9.84
C GLY A 27 -6.03 -6.81 -9.48
N SER A 28 -6.67 -5.78 -8.92
CA SER A 28 -8.08 -5.87 -8.50
C SER A 28 -9.09 -5.99 -9.65
N SER A 29 -10.29 -6.46 -9.34
CA SER A 29 -11.41 -6.50 -10.30
C SER A 29 -11.80 -5.11 -10.81
N ALA A 30 -11.71 -4.08 -9.96
CA ALA A 30 -11.96 -2.69 -10.33
C ALA A 30 -10.91 -2.14 -11.30
N ASN A 31 -9.64 -2.52 -11.13
CA ASN A 31 -8.57 -2.18 -12.07
C ASN A 31 -8.81 -2.80 -13.45
N ARG A 32 -9.19 -4.09 -13.52
CA ARG A 32 -9.59 -4.75 -14.77
C ARG A 32 -10.80 -4.08 -15.45
N ARG A 33 -11.81 -3.69 -14.66
CA ARG A 33 -12.99 -2.96 -15.17
C ARG A 33 -12.62 -1.61 -15.76
N ALA A 34 -11.68 -0.89 -15.13
CA ALA A 34 -11.19 0.39 -15.64
C ALA A 34 -10.39 0.23 -16.95
N ALA A 35 -9.52 -0.78 -17.04
CA ALA A 35 -8.80 -1.09 -18.26
C ALA A 35 -9.76 -1.41 -19.42
N ALA A 36 -10.79 -2.22 -19.17
CA ALA A 36 -11.83 -2.53 -20.14
C ALA A 36 -12.67 -1.29 -20.53
N TYR A 37 -12.97 -0.40 -19.58
CA TYR A 37 -13.64 0.87 -19.88
C TYR A 37 -12.79 1.75 -20.79
N LEU A 38 -11.53 1.98 -20.45
CA LEU A 38 -10.60 2.80 -21.23
C LEU A 38 -10.42 2.26 -22.65
N ARG A 39 -10.25 0.93 -22.79
CA ARG A 39 -10.20 0.27 -24.10
C ARG A 39 -11.40 0.66 -24.97
N ARG A 40 -12.62 0.52 -24.46
CA ARG A 40 -13.85 0.87 -25.21
C ARG A 40 -13.88 2.35 -25.59
N GLN A 41 -13.46 3.24 -24.69
CA GLN A 41 -13.45 4.69 -24.97
C GLN A 41 -12.45 5.04 -26.09
N LEU A 42 -11.27 4.40 -26.09
CA LEU A 42 -10.24 4.62 -27.11
C LEU A 42 -10.64 4.02 -28.46
N GLU A 43 -11.19 2.80 -28.48
CA GLU A 43 -11.74 2.17 -29.70
C GLU A 43 -12.88 3.02 -30.29
N ALA A 44 -13.78 3.54 -29.45
CA ALA A 44 -14.87 4.42 -29.89
C ALA A 44 -14.38 5.77 -30.45
N ALA A 45 -13.16 6.19 -30.07
CA ALA A 45 -12.50 7.36 -30.65
C ALA A 45 -11.79 7.05 -31.99
N GLY A 46 -11.86 5.81 -32.49
CA GLY A 46 -11.26 5.38 -33.74
C GLY A 46 -9.79 4.97 -33.64
N LEU A 47 -9.29 4.72 -32.43
CA LEU A 47 -7.93 4.23 -32.21
C LEU A 47 -7.88 2.70 -32.32
N GLU A 48 -6.76 2.18 -32.84
CA GLU A 48 -6.39 0.78 -32.68
C GLU A 48 -5.80 0.59 -31.27
N VAL A 49 -6.35 -0.36 -30.51
CA VAL A 49 -6.01 -0.56 -29.10
C VAL A 49 -5.50 -1.98 -28.86
N GLU A 50 -4.30 -2.09 -28.31
CA GLU A 50 -3.74 -3.35 -27.83
C GLU A 50 -3.78 -3.41 -26.29
N MET A 51 -4.12 -4.57 -25.76
CA MET A 51 -4.04 -4.84 -24.32
C MET A 51 -2.77 -5.64 -24.03
N GLN A 52 -1.87 -5.10 -23.21
CA GLN A 52 -0.63 -5.77 -22.81
C GLN A 52 -0.76 -6.33 -21.38
N PRO A 53 -1.00 -7.64 -21.20
CA PRO A 53 -1.10 -8.25 -19.88
C PRO A 53 0.28 -8.42 -19.24
N TYR A 54 0.35 -8.29 -17.92
CA TYR A 54 1.52 -8.62 -17.11
C TYR A 54 1.08 -9.24 -15.78
N ALA A 55 1.96 -10.06 -15.20
CA ALA A 55 1.72 -10.62 -13.87
C ALA A 55 1.82 -9.51 -12.82
N CYS A 56 0.80 -9.39 -11.97
CA CYS A 56 0.78 -8.46 -10.86
C CYS A 56 0.17 -9.13 -9.63
N PRO A 57 0.48 -8.64 -8.42
CA PRO A 57 -0.15 -9.13 -7.20
C PRO A 57 -1.65 -8.82 -7.22
N ASP A 58 -2.47 -9.80 -6.79
CA ASP A 58 -3.88 -9.61 -6.44
C ASP A 58 -3.98 -9.78 -4.93
N TRP A 59 -4.18 -8.66 -4.21
CA TRP A 59 -4.28 -8.65 -2.76
C TRP A 59 -5.63 -8.07 -2.33
N THR A 60 -6.23 -8.73 -1.35
CA THR A 60 -7.51 -8.36 -0.76
C THR A 60 -7.43 -8.49 0.74
N LEU A 61 -8.05 -7.54 1.45
CA LEU A 61 -8.23 -7.62 2.88
C LEU A 61 -9.61 -8.22 3.20
N ASP A 62 -9.61 -9.38 3.85
CA ASP A 62 -10.85 -9.98 4.34
C ASP A 62 -11.25 -9.38 5.69
N GLN A 63 -10.36 -9.45 6.67
CA GLN A 63 -10.57 -8.94 8.03
C GLN A 63 -9.22 -8.55 8.65
N ALA A 64 -9.23 -7.54 9.53
CA ALA A 64 -8.09 -7.22 10.37
C ALA A 64 -8.55 -6.58 11.67
N ALA A 65 -7.81 -6.85 12.75
CA ALA A 65 -7.95 -6.22 14.04
C ALA A 65 -6.57 -6.01 14.66
N LEU A 66 -6.40 -4.89 15.35
CA LEU A 66 -5.18 -4.57 16.08
C LEU A 66 -5.58 -4.04 17.46
N LEU A 67 -4.99 -4.63 18.50
CA LEU A 67 -5.29 -4.28 19.89
C LEU A 67 -4.00 -3.99 20.66
N LEU A 68 -4.05 -2.98 21.53
CA LEU A 68 -3.03 -2.70 22.53
C LEU A 68 -3.66 -2.91 23.91
N ASP A 69 -3.18 -3.89 24.67
CA ASP A 69 -3.69 -4.24 25.99
C ASP A 69 -5.23 -4.39 26.04
N GLY A 70 -5.80 -5.00 24.99
CA GLY A 70 -7.25 -5.20 24.83
C GLY A 70 -8.01 -4.00 24.28
N THR A 71 -7.35 -2.87 24.04
CA THR A 71 -7.96 -1.68 23.43
C THR A 71 -7.79 -1.69 21.91
N PRO A 72 -8.87 -1.64 21.11
CA PRO A 72 -8.76 -1.55 19.66
C PRO A 72 -8.03 -0.28 19.21
N LEU A 73 -7.16 -0.41 18.20
CA LEU A 73 -6.48 0.73 17.56
C LEU A 73 -7.06 1.00 16.17
N THR A 74 -7.05 2.27 15.75
CA THR A 74 -7.31 2.66 14.36
C THR A 74 -6.05 2.44 13.52
N PHE A 75 -6.20 1.74 12.40
CA PHE A 75 -5.08 1.42 11.52
C PHE A 75 -5.55 1.17 10.09
N ALA A 76 -4.61 1.23 9.15
CA ALA A 76 -4.74 0.71 7.81
C ALA A 76 -3.92 -0.59 7.69
N ALA A 77 -4.54 -1.65 7.17
CA ALA A 77 -3.78 -2.82 6.72
C ALA A 77 -2.94 -2.43 5.50
N ASN A 78 -1.64 -2.73 5.53
CA ASN A 78 -0.76 -2.43 4.42
C ASN A 78 -1.06 -3.38 3.25
N PRO A 79 -1.24 -2.86 2.01
CA PRO A 79 -1.37 -3.71 0.83
C PRO A 79 -0.23 -4.73 0.75
N TYR A 80 -0.57 -5.93 0.29
CA TYR A 80 0.36 -7.06 0.14
C TYR A 80 0.95 -7.63 1.44
N SER A 81 0.56 -7.13 2.61
CA SER A 81 0.95 -7.74 3.88
C SER A 81 0.53 -9.22 3.92
N PRO A 82 1.43 -10.14 4.32
CA PRO A 82 1.05 -11.49 4.68
C PRO A 82 0.02 -11.50 5.82
N ALA A 83 -0.84 -12.51 5.84
CA ALA A 83 -1.78 -12.73 6.94
C ALA A 83 -1.03 -13.18 8.20
N CYS A 84 -1.54 -12.79 9.37
CA CYS A 84 -0.99 -13.20 10.65
C CYS A 84 -2.03 -13.19 11.77
N GLU A 85 -1.78 -13.99 12.79
CA GLU A 85 -2.47 -13.93 14.09
C GLU A 85 -1.40 -13.96 15.18
N LEU A 86 -1.10 -12.79 15.74
CA LEU A 86 0.05 -12.59 16.63
C LEU A 86 -0.37 -11.86 17.90
N THR A 87 0.22 -12.27 19.03
CA THR A 87 0.13 -11.55 20.30
C THR A 87 1.53 -11.55 20.92
N LEU A 88 2.25 -10.46 20.70
CA LEU A 88 3.66 -10.33 21.06
C LEU A 88 3.92 -8.94 21.65
N PRO A 89 5.02 -8.75 22.41
CA PRO A 89 5.44 -7.43 22.82
C PRO A 89 5.88 -6.59 21.60
N CYS A 90 5.68 -5.28 21.70
CA CYS A 90 6.07 -4.32 20.68
C CYS A 90 7.29 -3.52 21.12
N THR A 91 8.29 -3.37 20.24
CA THR A 91 9.48 -2.56 20.45
C THR A 91 9.36 -1.26 19.64
N PRO A 92 9.23 -0.08 20.29
CA PRO A 92 9.20 1.20 19.60
C PRO A 92 10.61 1.59 19.12
N LEU A 93 10.72 2.02 17.86
CA LEU A 93 11.96 2.44 17.19
C LEU A 93 11.72 3.73 16.40
N GLY A 94 12.43 4.79 16.76
CA GLY A 94 12.31 6.12 16.15
C GLY A 94 13.43 6.45 15.15
N THR A 95 14.56 5.74 15.24
CA THR A 95 15.79 6.03 14.50
C THR A 95 16.45 4.78 13.92
N LEU A 96 17.29 4.98 12.89
CA LEU A 96 18.03 3.88 12.28
C LEU A 96 18.98 3.18 13.28
N GLU A 97 19.62 3.94 14.16
CA GLU A 97 20.53 3.39 15.17
C GLU A 97 19.79 2.46 16.14
N GLU A 98 18.61 2.87 16.62
CA GLU A 98 17.77 2.02 17.48
C GLU A 98 17.39 0.72 16.76
N LEU A 99 16.98 0.78 15.48
CA LEU A 99 16.65 -0.42 14.70
C LEU A 99 17.88 -1.32 14.50
N GLN A 100 19.05 -0.75 14.25
CA GLN A 100 20.30 -1.49 14.08
C GLN A 100 20.74 -2.22 15.37
N GLN A 101 20.47 -1.65 16.54
CA GLN A 101 20.84 -2.22 17.84
C GLN A 101 19.77 -3.15 18.43
N ALA A 102 18.53 -3.07 17.95
CA ALA A 102 17.43 -3.84 18.48
C ALA A 102 17.55 -5.35 18.20
N ASP A 103 17.20 -6.16 19.21
CA ASP A 103 16.84 -7.56 19.06
C ASP A 103 15.31 -7.64 18.92
N LEU A 104 14.85 -8.06 17.73
CA LEU A 104 13.44 -8.12 17.37
C LEU A 104 12.91 -9.55 17.29
N HIS A 105 13.72 -10.55 17.66
CA HIS A 105 13.28 -11.93 17.65
C HIS A 105 12.11 -12.15 18.62
N GLY A 106 10.98 -12.64 18.10
CA GLY A 106 9.75 -12.82 18.88
C GLY A 106 9.08 -11.52 19.32
N ARG A 107 9.33 -10.40 18.62
CA ARG A 107 8.73 -9.09 18.90
C ARG A 107 8.13 -8.48 17.66
N MET A 108 7.19 -7.56 17.85
CA MET A 108 6.74 -6.65 16.79
C MET A 108 7.59 -5.37 16.83
N ALA A 109 7.89 -4.80 15.67
CA ALA A 109 8.56 -3.50 15.57
C ALA A 109 7.51 -2.40 15.38
N LEU A 110 7.56 -1.33 16.18
CA LEU A 110 6.78 -0.11 15.95
C LEU A 110 7.72 1.00 15.47
N LEU A 111 7.61 1.35 14.20
CA LEU A 111 8.41 2.38 13.56
C LEU A 111 7.70 3.74 13.69
N TYR A 112 8.40 4.73 14.22
CA TYR A 112 7.93 6.11 14.32
C TYR A 112 9.07 7.10 14.02
N GLY A 113 8.81 8.40 14.16
CA GLY A 113 9.85 9.41 14.00
C GLY A 113 10.52 9.35 12.62
N ALA A 114 11.85 9.29 12.59
CA ALA A 114 12.62 9.28 11.35
C ALA A 114 12.40 8.01 10.51
N LEU A 115 12.12 6.86 11.15
CA LEU A 115 11.85 5.61 10.44
C LEU A 115 10.48 5.59 9.73
N ALA A 116 9.56 6.44 10.15
CA ALA A 116 8.23 6.58 9.55
C ALA A 116 8.07 7.85 8.70
N ALA A 117 9.17 8.55 8.40
CA ALA A 117 9.16 9.79 7.61
C ALA A 117 8.86 9.55 6.12
N ARG A 118 8.96 8.30 5.65
CA ARG A 118 8.60 7.87 4.29
C ARG A 118 8.08 6.44 4.32
N GLY A 119 7.25 6.10 3.33
CA GLY A 119 6.78 4.73 3.14
C GLY A 119 7.83 3.79 2.53
N LEU A 120 7.55 2.49 2.61
CA LEU A 120 8.24 1.43 1.89
C LEU A 120 7.48 1.15 0.59
N LEU A 121 8.14 1.42 -0.53
CA LEU A 121 7.62 1.21 -1.87
C LEU A 121 8.32 0.00 -2.50
N PRO A 122 7.65 -0.70 -3.42
CA PRO A 122 8.23 -1.85 -4.10
C PRO A 122 9.44 -1.45 -4.95
N PRO A 123 10.42 -2.36 -5.15
CA PRO A 123 11.52 -2.13 -6.07
C PRO A 123 10.96 -1.87 -7.48
N TYR A 124 11.30 -0.71 -8.05
CA TYR A 124 10.83 -0.33 -9.37
C TYR A 124 11.78 -0.91 -10.41
N ALA A 125 11.41 -2.04 -11.01
CA ALA A 125 12.22 -2.84 -11.94
C ALA A 125 12.79 -2.07 -13.15
N ALA A 126 12.28 -0.87 -13.46
CA ALA A 126 12.85 -0.02 -14.51
C ALA A 126 14.13 0.72 -14.09
N TYR A 127 14.46 0.78 -12.79
CA TYR A 127 15.59 1.59 -12.27
C TYR A 127 16.46 0.91 -11.21
N ASN A 128 15.91 0.00 -10.38
CA ASN A 128 16.67 -0.68 -9.34
C ASN A 128 15.95 -1.96 -8.85
N ASP A 129 16.65 -3.09 -8.89
CA ASP A 129 16.14 -4.38 -8.41
C ASP A 129 16.44 -4.62 -6.92
N ALA A 130 17.22 -3.73 -6.28
CA ALA A 130 17.54 -3.86 -4.85
C ALA A 130 16.36 -3.41 -3.98
N PRO A 131 16.08 -4.13 -2.87
CA PRO A 131 15.08 -3.72 -1.90
C PRO A 131 15.47 -2.40 -1.23
N ASP A 132 14.47 -1.69 -0.72
CA ASP A 132 14.68 -0.50 0.10
C ASP A 132 15.62 -0.82 1.29
N PRO A 133 16.63 0.02 1.61
CA PRO A 133 17.55 -0.26 2.72
C PRO A 133 16.87 -0.47 4.07
N LEU A 134 15.77 0.25 4.34
CA LEU A 134 14.99 0.05 5.56
C LEU A 134 14.24 -1.28 5.52
N ALA A 135 13.65 -1.64 4.37
CA ALA A 135 13.01 -2.94 4.19
C ALA A 135 14.01 -4.09 4.36
N ALA A 136 15.19 -3.97 3.74
CA ALA A 136 16.27 -4.96 3.85
C ALA A 136 16.72 -5.15 5.30
N LEU A 137 16.91 -4.05 6.05
CA LEU A 137 17.27 -4.11 7.46
C LEU A 137 16.15 -4.75 8.31
N LEU A 138 14.88 -4.42 8.06
CA LEU A 138 13.77 -5.06 8.76
C LEU A 138 13.72 -6.57 8.48
N ILE A 139 13.95 -6.99 7.24
CA ILE A 139 14.05 -8.40 6.85
C ILE A 139 15.19 -9.10 7.60
N GLU A 140 16.36 -8.47 7.67
CA GLU A 140 17.51 -8.98 8.44
C GLU A 140 17.19 -9.12 9.93
N LYS A 141 16.53 -8.11 10.52
CA LYS A 141 16.16 -8.11 11.94
C LYS A 141 15.02 -9.06 12.29
N ALA A 142 14.28 -9.53 11.29
CA ALA A 142 13.23 -10.53 11.40
C ALA A 142 12.23 -10.32 12.57
N PRO A 143 11.63 -9.12 12.74
CA PRO A 143 10.48 -8.98 13.63
C PRO A 143 9.32 -9.86 13.16
N ALA A 144 8.45 -10.25 14.09
CA ALA A 144 7.26 -11.03 13.77
C ALA A 144 6.21 -10.22 12.99
N ALA A 145 6.17 -8.90 13.20
CA ALA A 145 5.37 -7.95 12.43
C ALA A 145 5.98 -6.54 12.50
N VAL A 146 5.62 -5.68 11.54
CA VAL A 146 6.01 -4.26 11.49
C VAL A 146 4.78 -3.38 11.54
N LEU A 147 4.68 -2.54 12.57
CA LEU A 147 3.74 -1.44 12.66
C LEU A 147 4.46 -0.15 12.30
N MET A 148 3.89 0.70 11.46
CA MET A 148 4.45 2.01 11.14
C MET A 148 3.47 3.13 11.50
N ALA A 149 3.90 4.11 12.27
CA ALA A 149 3.07 5.24 12.66
C ALA A 149 2.95 6.27 11.53
N GLN A 150 1.73 6.62 11.15
CA GLN A 150 1.47 7.66 10.17
C GLN A 150 1.87 9.04 10.73
N THR A 151 2.70 9.76 9.99
CA THR A 151 3.28 11.05 10.41
C THR A 151 2.52 12.24 9.84
N TRP A 152 1.69 12.06 8.82
CA TRP A 152 0.84 13.11 8.27
C TRP A 152 -0.52 13.19 8.97
N PRO A 153 -0.86 14.34 9.59
CA PRO A 153 -2.14 14.53 10.27
C PRO A 153 -3.33 14.25 9.34
N GLY A 154 -4.27 13.42 9.80
CA GLY A 154 -5.48 13.05 9.07
C GLY A 154 -5.28 12.08 7.89
N SER A 155 -4.04 11.64 7.62
CA SER A 155 -3.79 10.63 6.58
C SER A 155 -4.25 9.25 7.06
N THR A 156 -5.00 8.57 6.20
CA THR A 156 -5.37 7.15 6.37
C THR A 156 -4.58 6.23 5.44
N ALA A 157 -3.59 6.77 4.73
CA ALA A 157 -2.79 6.02 3.79
C ALA A 157 -1.89 5.01 4.52
N ALA A 158 -1.86 3.79 3.98
CA ALA A 158 -0.85 2.79 4.30
C ALA A 158 0.55 3.33 3.96
N LEU A 159 1.55 2.97 4.77
CA LEU A 159 2.94 3.38 4.55
C LEU A 159 3.82 2.25 4.01
N ILE A 160 3.34 1.01 3.97
CA ILE A 160 4.07 -0.09 3.35
C ILE A 160 3.21 -0.60 2.20
N GLU A 161 3.71 -0.43 0.98
CA GLU A 161 3.05 -0.85 -0.26
C GLU A 161 3.96 -1.76 -1.09
N ASP A 162 5.10 -2.16 -0.53
CA ASP A 162 6.07 -3.06 -1.15
C ASP A 162 5.52 -4.50 -1.17
N TRP A 163 5.11 -4.95 -2.36
CA TRP A 163 4.62 -6.32 -2.56
C TRP A 163 5.68 -7.41 -2.37
N THR A 164 6.95 -7.05 -2.26
CA THR A 164 8.05 -7.98 -1.96
C THR A 164 8.35 -8.07 -0.46
N PHE A 165 7.74 -7.20 0.36
CA PHE A 165 7.99 -7.16 1.80
C PHE A 165 7.34 -8.37 2.51
N PRO A 166 8.14 -9.29 3.08
CA PRO A 166 7.64 -10.61 3.49
C PRO A 166 7.12 -10.65 4.93
N ILE A 167 7.10 -9.51 5.63
CA ILE A 167 6.75 -9.43 7.05
C ILE A 167 5.34 -8.85 7.19
N PRO A 168 4.45 -9.46 8.00
CA PRO A 168 3.14 -8.88 8.30
C PRO A 168 3.27 -7.43 8.75
N SER A 169 2.44 -6.55 8.21
CA SER A 169 2.55 -5.14 8.51
C SER A 169 1.24 -4.36 8.49
N ALA A 170 1.21 -3.28 9.27
CA ALA A 170 0.10 -2.35 9.33
C ALA A 170 0.60 -0.92 9.57
N THR A 171 -0.22 0.06 9.22
CA THR A 171 0.03 1.48 9.51
C THR A 171 -0.95 1.97 10.57
N LEU A 172 -0.41 2.42 11.71
CA LEU A 172 -1.20 3.12 12.72
C LEU A 172 -1.55 4.51 12.18
N THR A 173 -2.84 4.83 12.10
CA THR A 173 -3.30 6.14 11.62
C THR A 173 -3.59 7.05 12.80
N PRO A 174 -3.40 8.38 12.69
CA PRO A 174 -3.76 9.30 13.76
C PRO A 174 -5.27 9.26 13.97
N GLU A 175 -5.72 9.49 15.21
CA GLU A 175 -7.13 9.78 15.50
C GLU A 175 -7.57 11.14 14.93
#